data_AF-A0AA41XTU7-F1
#
_entry.id   AF-A0AA41XTU7-F1
#
_cell.length_a   1.000
_cell.length_b   1.000
_cell.length_c   1.000
_cell.angle_alpha   90.00
_cell.angle_beta   90.00
_cell.angle_gamma   90.00
#
_symmetry.space_group_name_H-M   'P 1'
#
loop_
_entity.id
_entity.type
_entity.pdbx_description
1 polymer ?
#
loop_
_entity_poly.entity_id
_entity_poly.type
_entity_poly.pdbx_seq_one_letter_code
_entity_poly.pdbx_strand_id
1 'polypeptide(L)'
;MTTPNQPGWYDDPQDSNAQRYWDGQSWTPHRQRKPAARPAPPRAEMPPPPPPGPQAPPPPPGPQAPPPPPGPQAPPPAPGPQARPPAQPPNAAPRRRSRAPLVVAALIAVAALAGGGVLGYKRVIAPKLAENQIKTLVQNVTNAQNNADGQGLLQLDCERARGQNPVTSQMLRNDIDEEGTVATTVTNVHVTGDRATATVTTTRSKSPDDHMPETWSFVKEKGSWKWCGRADNSG
;
A
#
# COMPACT_ATOMS: atom_id res chain seq x y z
N MET A 1 11.37 5.28 -8.11
CA MET A 1 11.86 6.40 -8.95
C MET A 1 12.62 5.78 -10.10
N THR A 2 12.22 6.05 -11.33
CA THR A 2 12.89 5.55 -12.54
C THR A 2 14.23 6.27 -12.69
N THR A 3 15.34 5.55 -12.64
CA THR A 3 16.67 6.12 -12.87
C THR A 3 16.72 6.70 -14.29
N PRO A 4 17.09 7.98 -14.47
CA PRO A 4 17.18 8.58 -15.79
C PRO A 4 18.30 7.91 -16.61
N ASN A 5 18.01 7.54 -17.87
CA ASN A 5 18.97 6.81 -18.72
C ASN A 5 19.81 7.76 -19.60
N GLN A 6 19.87 9.05 -19.26
CA GLN A 6 20.54 10.10 -20.03
C GLN A 6 21.35 11.00 -19.08
N PRO A 7 22.58 11.42 -19.46
CA PRO A 7 23.34 12.37 -18.66
C PRO A 7 22.61 13.72 -18.57
N GLY A 8 22.55 14.32 -17.38
CA GLY A 8 21.83 15.57 -17.17
C GLY A 8 21.67 15.97 -15.71
N TRP A 9 21.08 17.15 -15.50
CA TRP A 9 20.70 17.63 -14.17
C TRP A 9 19.33 17.10 -13.79
N TYR A 10 19.23 16.50 -12.61
CA TYR A 10 17.99 15.95 -12.07
C TYR A 10 17.83 16.36 -10.61
N ASP A 11 16.60 16.29 -10.09
CA ASP A 11 16.32 16.61 -8.69
C ASP A 11 17.16 15.72 -7.77
N ASP A 12 17.85 16.34 -6.81
CA ASP A 12 18.74 15.65 -5.89
C ASP A 12 17.90 14.86 -4.86
N PRO A 13 18.01 13.52 -4.81
CA PRO A 13 17.27 12.72 -3.84
C PRO A 13 17.62 13.04 -2.38
N GLN A 14 18.77 13.70 -2.16
CA GLN A 14 19.28 14.07 -0.84
C GLN A 14 19.00 15.53 -0.48
N ASP A 15 18.59 16.37 -1.43
CA ASP A 15 18.28 17.78 -1.18
C ASP A 15 17.19 18.28 -2.15
N SER A 16 15.99 18.51 -1.62
CA SER A 16 14.84 18.97 -2.41
C SER A 16 15.03 20.35 -3.05
N ASN A 17 16.02 21.13 -2.61
CA ASN A 17 16.34 22.46 -3.12
C ASN A 17 17.52 22.45 -4.10
N ALA A 18 18.08 21.28 -4.41
CA ALA A 18 19.20 21.14 -5.31
C ALA A 18 18.87 20.19 -6.49
N GLN A 19 19.59 20.40 -7.58
CA GLN A 19 19.71 19.44 -8.66
C GLN A 19 21.12 18.86 -8.61
N ARG A 20 21.24 17.56 -8.86
CA ARG A 20 22.51 16.83 -8.94
C ARG A 20 22.72 16.33 -10.37
N TYR A 21 23.97 16.30 -10.82
CA TYR A 21 24.28 15.85 -12.18
C TYR A 21 24.44 14.32 -12.22
N TRP A 22 23.67 13.68 -13.08
CA TRP A 22 23.76 12.26 -13.43
C TRP A 22 24.57 12.12 -14.72
N ASP A 23 25.56 11.22 -14.75
CA ASP A 23 26.43 11.03 -15.92
C ASP A 23 25.96 9.92 -16.87
N GLY A 24 24.79 9.31 -16.62
CA GLY A 24 24.27 8.16 -17.36
C GLY A 24 24.59 6.81 -16.73
N GLN A 25 25.45 6.76 -15.70
CA GLN A 25 25.81 5.55 -14.94
C GLN A 25 25.68 5.75 -13.43
N SER A 26 25.99 6.96 -12.93
CA SER A 26 26.05 7.30 -11.51
C SER A 26 25.77 8.79 -11.23
N TRP A 27 25.45 9.11 -9.97
CA TRP A 27 25.27 10.49 -9.52
C TRP A 27 26.63 11.12 -9.20
N THR A 28 27.02 12.14 -9.95
CA THR A 28 28.31 12.84 -9.75
C THR A 28 28.25 13.79 -8.54
N PRO A 29 29.39 14.30 -8.02
CA PRO A 29 29.40 15.24 -6.90
C PRO A 29 28.84 16.64 -7.23
N HIS A 30 28.65 16.95 -8.51
CA HIS A 30 28.20 18.27 -8.96
C HIS A 30 26.76 18.52 -8.55
N ARG A 31 26.54 19.59 -7.76
CA ARG A 31 25.22 20.04 -7.30
C ARG A 31 25.03 21.51 -7.66
N GLN A 32 23.81 21.88 -8.03
CA GLN A 32 23.41 23.27 -8.24
C GLN A 32 22.10 23.55 -7.52
N ARG A 33 21.91 24.78 -7.05
CA ARG A 33 20.61 25.18 -6.50
C ARG A 33 19.56 25.10 -7.60
N LYS A 34 18.41 24.52 -7.26
CA LYS A 34 17.24 24.55 -8.11
C LYS A 34 16.88 26.03 -8.32
N PRO A 35 16.71 26.51 -9.56
CA PRO A 35 16.22 27.86 -9.80
C PRO A 35 14.90 28.02 -9.06
N ALA A 36 14.85 28.96 -8.11
CA ALA A 36 13.61 29.24 -7.41
C ALA A 36 12.56 29.61 -8.46
N ALA A 37 11.46 28.86 -8.51
CA ALA A 37 10.31 29.26 -9.30
C ALA A 37 9.99 30.70 -8.88
N ARG A 38 10.06 31.63 -9.83
CA ARG A 38 9.69 33.03 -9.59
C ARG A 38 8.33 33.01 -8.87
N PRO A 39 8.15 33.72 -7.75
CA PRO A 39 6.88 33.75 -7.06
C PRO A 39 5.78 34.03 -8.08
N ALA A 40 4.78 33.15 -8.14
CA ALA A 40 3.60 33.46 -8.92
C ALA A 40 3.08 34.82 -8.42
N PRO A 41 2.73 35.77 -9.31
CA PRO A 41 2.05 36.98 -8.88
C PRO A 41 0.87 36.57 -7.99
N PRO A 42 0.59 37.31 -6.90
CA PRO A 42 -0.51 36.97 -6.01
C PRO A 42 -1.75 36.76 -6.87
N ARG A 43 -2.28 35.53 -6.80
CA ARG A 43 -3.52 35.19 -7.48
C ARG A 43 -4.54 36.19 -6.95
N ALA A 44 -5.04 37.09 -7.80
CA ALA A 44 -6.20 37.88 -7.46
C ALA A 44 -7.23 36.88 -6.92
N GLU A 45 -7.62 37.06 -5.66
CA GLU A 45 -8.63 36.23 -5.02
C GLU A 45 -9.84 36.23 -5.96
N MET A 46 -10.17 35.07 -6.53
CA MET A 46 -11.42 34.95 -7.24
C MET A 46 -12.51 35.29 -6.23
N PRO A 47 -13.45 36.20 -6.57
CA PRO A 47 -14.55 36.51 -5.67
C PRO A 47 -15.27 35.21 -5.29
N PRO A 48 -15.77 35.10 -4.05
CA PRO A 48 -16.49 33.91 -3.62
C PRO A 48 -17.61 33.60 -4.61
N PRO A 49 -17.90 32.31 -4.88
CA PRO A 49 -19.00 31.95 -5.77
C PRO A 49 -20.29 32.59 -5.27
N PRO A 50 -21.16 33.10 -6.17
CA PRO A 50 -22.44 33.66 -5.77
C PRO A 50 -23.27 32.62 -5.01
N PRO A 51 -24.11 33.05 -4.05
CA PRO A 51 -24.98 32.12 -3.34
C PRO A 51 -25.85 31.33 -4.33
N PRO A 52 -26.23 30.07 -4.01
CA PRO A 52 -27.11 29.28 -4.86
C PRO A 52 -28.38 30.07 -5.15
N GLY A 53 -28.69 30.26 -6.44
CA GLY A 53 -29.95 30.85 -6.85
C GLY A 53 -31.14 29.99 -6.42
N PRO A 54 -32.37 30.55 -6.39
CA PRO A 54 -33.57 29.79 -6.08
C PRO A 54 -33.68 28.56 -6.97
N GLN A 55 -33.79 27.37 -6.37
CA GLN A 55 -34.03 26.14 -7.11
C GLN A 55 -35.40 26.25 -7.81
N ALA A 56 -35.43 25.99 -9.11
CA ALA A 56 -36.68 25.91 -9.85
C ALA A 56 -37.56 24.79 -9.27
N PRO A 57 -38.88 24.99 -9.15
CA PRO A 57 -39.78 23.96 -8.65
C PRO A 57 -39.73 22.72 -9.57
N PRO A 58 -39.93 21.51 -9.00
CA PRO A 58 -39.96 20.29 -9.79
C PRO A 58 -41.08 20.35 -10.83
N PRO A 59 -40.89 19.75 -12.02
CA PRO A 59 -41.93 19.70 -13.04
C PRO A 59 -43.15 18.91 -12.53
N PRO A 60 -44.38 19.29 -12.95
CA PRO A 60 -45.58 18.59 -12.53
C PRO A 60 -45.60 17.13 -13.03
N PRO A 61 -46.24 16.20 -12.30
CA PRO A 61 -46.43 14.83 -12.75
C PRO A 61 -47.15 14.79 -14.10
N GLY A 62 -46.60 14.04 -15.06
CA GLY A 62 -47.25 13.81 -16.35
C GLY A 62 -48.55 13.00 -16.23
N PRO A 63 -49.46 13.06 -17.21
CA PRO A 63 -50.73 12.34 -17.16
C PRO A 63 -50.54 10.82 -17.06
N GLN A 64 -51.22 10.20 -16.10
CA GLN A 64 -51.30 8.75 -15.99
C GLN A 64 -52.18 8.18 -17.12
N ALA A 65 -51.73 7.10 -17.75
CA ALA A 65 -52.50 6.40 -18.77
C ALA A 65 -53.78 5.77 -18.17
N PRO A 66 -54.91 5.79 -18.89
CA PRO A 66 -56.16 5.22 -18.40
C PRO A 66 -56.12 3.69 -18.34
N PRO A 67 -56.87 3.06 -17.42
CA PRO A 67 -56.98 1.60 -17.34
C PRO A 67 -57.73 1.03 -18.57
N PRO A 68 -57.44 -0.22 -18.98
CA PRO A 68 -58.13 -0.86 -20.10
C PRO A 68 -59.60 -1.17 -19.77
N PRO A 69 -60.49 -1.15 -20.78
CA PRO A 69 -61.93 -1.37 -20.58
C PRO A 69 -62.26 -2.83 -20.24
N PRO A 70 -63.37 -3.10 -19.53
CA PRO A 70 -63.89 -4.46 -19.31
C PRO A 70 -64.31 -5.11 -20.62
N GLY A 71 -63.88 -6.35 -20.85
CA GLY A 71 -64.30 -7.14 -22.00
C GLY A 71 -65.78 -7.57 -21.93
N PRO A 72 -66.41 -7.91 -23.08
CA PRO A 72 -67.83 -8.27 -23.14
C PRO A 72 -68.16 -9.58 -22.41
N GLN A 73 -69.27 -9.56 -21.65
CA GLN A 73 -69.91 -10.78 -21.14
C GLN A 73 -70.72 -11.47 -22.25
N ALA A 74 -70.65 -12.80 -22.29
CA ALA A 74 -71.40 -13.65 -23.24
C ALA A 74 -72.50 -14.48 -22.52
N PRO A 75 -73.54 -14.94 -23.24
CA PRO A 75 -74.88 -15.29 -22.70
C PRO A 75 -75.02 -16.73 -22.14
N PRO A 76 -76.18 -17.08 -21.52
CA PRO A 76 -76.40 -18.36 -20.81
C PRO A 76 -76.67 -19.56 -21.76
N PRO A 77 -76.60 -20.82 -21.26
CA PRO A 77 -76.58 -22.02 -22.11
C PRO A 77 -77.97 -22.64 -22.36
N ALA A 78 -78.08 -23.40 -23.46
CA ALA A 78 -79.16 -24.35 -23.72
C ALA A 78 -78.61 -25.68 -24.30
N PRO A 79 -79.31 -26.83 -24.16
CA PRO A 79 -78.70 -28.16 -24.02
C PRO A 79 -78.88 -29.11 -25.22
N GLY A 80 -77.98 -30.11 -25.37
CA GLY A 80 -78.20 -31.29 -26.23
C GLY A 80 -76.92 -31.92 -26.82
N PRO A 81 -76.90 -33.20 -27.24
CA PRO A 81 -75.90 -34.17 -26.74
C PRO A 81 -74.89 -34.76 -27.75
N GLN A 82 -73.79 -35.27 -27.17
CA GLN A 82 -72.90 -36.36 -27.62
C GLN A 82 -72.01 -36.20 -28.87
N ALA A 83 -70.69 -36.23 -28.65
CA ALA A 83 -69.75 -37.23 -29.19
C ALA A 83 -68.38 -37.05 -28.50
N ARG A 84 -67.76 -38.14 -28.01
CA ARG A 84 -66.41 -38.12 -27.42
C ARG A 84 -65.33 -38.26 -28.49
N PRO A 85 -64.30 -37.40 -28.51
CA PRO A 85 -62.99 -37.71 -29.09
C PRO A 85 -61.94 -38.01 -27.99
N PRO A 86 -60.83 -38.69 -28.32
CA PRO A 86 -59.93 -39.30 -27.35
C PRO A 86 -59.04 -38.29 -26.60
N ALA A 87 -58.59 -38.72 -25.42
CA ALA A 87 -57.74 -37.97 -24.51
C ALA A 87 -56.46 -37.44 -25.16
N GLN A 88 -56.22 -36.13 -25.05
CA GLN A 88 -54.92 -35.52 -25.32
C GLN A 88 -53.96 -35.80 -24.13
N PRO A 89 -52.68 -36.12 -24.39
CA PRO A 89 -51.70 -36.28 -23.32
C PRO A 89 -51.41 -34.93 -22.64
N PRO A 90 -50.97 -34.92 -21.37
CA PRO A 90 -50.73 -33.69 -20.63
C PRO A 90 -49.61 -32.88 -21.27
N ASN A 91 -49.85 -31.59 -21.47
CA ASN A 91 -48.82 -30.62 -21.84
C ASN A 91 -47.66 -30.69 -20.83
N ALA A 92 -46.47 -31.06 -21.33
CA ALA A 92 -45.24 -30.94 -20.55
C ALA A 92 -44.97 -29.45 -20.30
N ALA A 93 -44.95 -29.05 -19.03
CA ALA A 93 -44.58 -27.70 -18.63
C ALA A 93 -43.16 -27.36 -19.15
N PRO A 94 -42.91 -26.12 -19.63
CA PRO A 94 -41.60 -25.72 -20.08
C PRO A 94 -40.63 -25.78 -18.91
N ARG A 95 -39.64 -26.67 -19.04
CA ARG A 95 -38.60 -26.89 -18.03
C ARG A 95 -37.72 -25.62 -17.96
N ARG A 96 -38.01 -24.75 -16.99
CA ARG A 96 -37.25 -23.52 -16.73
C ARG A 96 -35.82 -23.91 -16.36
N ARG A 97 -34.87 -23.83 -17.31
CA ARG A 97 -33.44 -24.04 -17.05
C ARG A 97 -32.99 -23.05 -15.97
N SER A 98 -32.73 -23.54 -14.78
CA SER A 98 -32.28 -22.72 -13.67
C SER A 98 -30.87 -22.22 -13.98
N ARG A 99 -30.63 -20.91 -13.85
CA ARG A 99 -29.29 -20.31 -13.89
C ARG A 99 -28.51 -20.54 -12.58
N ALA A 100 -29.09 -21.31 -11.66
CA ALA A 100 -28.52 -21.66 -10.36
C ALA A 100 -27.08 -22.20 -10.41
N PRO A 101 -26.69 -23.13 -11.32
CA PRO A 101 -25.31 -23.61 -11.36
C PRO A 101 -24.30 -22.54 -11.79
N LEU A 102 -24.73 -21.55 -12.60
CA LEU A 102 -23.89 -20.46 -13.06
C LEU A 102 -23.62 -19.43 -11.95
N VAL A 103 -24.64 -19.14 -11.13
CA VAL A 103 -24.49 -18.26 -9.96
C VAL A 103 -23.60 -18.90 -8.89
N VAL A 104 -23.78 -20.20 -8.62
CA VAL A 104 -22.94 -20.93 -7.67
C VAL A 104 -21.48 -20.98 -8.14
N ALA A 105 -21.23 -21.25 -9.42
CA ALA A 105 -19.87 -21.23 -9.98
C ALA A 105 -19.22 -19.84 -9.89
N ALA A 106 -19.97 -18.77 -10.17
CA ALA A 106 -19.47 -17.40 -10.04
C ALA A 106 -19.13 -17.04 -8.58
N LEU A 107 -19.94 -17.45 -7.61
CA LEU A 107 -19.68 -17.22 -6.18
C LEU A 107 -18.44 -17.99 -5.71
N ILE A 108 -18.25 -19.24 -6.14
CA ILE A 108 -17.05 -20.02 -5.84
C ILE A 108 -15.81 -19.38 -6.47
N ALA A 109 -15.91 -18.88 -7.71
CA ALA A 109 -14.80 -18.19 -8.36
C ALA A 109 -14.42 -16.89 -7.62
N VAL A 110 -15.41 -16.09 -7.19
CA VAL A 110 -15.16 -14.88 -6.39
C VAL A 110 -14.57 -15.24 -5.02
N ALA A 111 -15.07 -16.27 -4.34
CA ALA A 111 -14.53 -16.73 -3.07
C ALA A 111 -13.11 -17.28 -3.20
N ALA A 112 -12.80 -17.98 -4.29
CA ALA A 112 -11.46 -18.48 -4.59
C ALA A 112 -10.49 -17.35 -4.95
N LEU A 113 -10.93 -16.32 -5.67
CA LEU A 113 -10.13 -15.13 -5.95
C LEU A 113 -9.90 -14.27 -4.69
N ALA A 114 -10.90 -14.13 -3.83
CA ALA A 114 -10.78 -13.43 -2.56
C ALA A 114 -9.89 -14.21 -1.57
N GLY A 115 -10.11 -15.51 -1.41
CA GLY A 115 -9.31 -16.37 -0.53
C GLY A 115 -7.87 -16.57 -1.03
N GLY A 116 -7.71 -16.82 -2.33
CA GLY A 116 -6.39 -16.92 -2.99
C GLY A 116 -5.63 -15.60 -3.00
N GLY A 117 -6.33 -14.47 -3.19
CA GLY A 117 -5.76 -13.14 -3.11
C GLY A 117 -5.26 -12.80 -1.69
N VAL A 118 -6.06 -13.07 -0.66
CA VAL A 118 -5.67 -12.83 0.75
C VAL A 118 -4.54 -13.77 1.20
N LEU A 119 -4.60 -15.05 0.82
CA LEU A 119 -3.57 -16.03 1.18
C LEU A 119 -2.26 -15.76 0.45
N GLY A 120 -2.31 -15.44 -0.85
CA GLY A 120 -1.15 -15.03 -1.64
C GLY A 120 -0.53 -13.73 -1.14
N TYR A 121 -1.37 -12.74 -0.79
CA TYR A 121 -0.92 -11.49 -0.19
C TYR A 121 -0.18 -11.73 1.15
N LYS A 122 -0.75 -12.54 2.05
CA LYS A 122 -0.12 -12.84 3.35
C LYS A 122 1.14 -13.70 3.23
N ARG A 123 1.21 -14.62 2.26
CA ARG A 123 2.33 -15.55 2.12
C ARG A 123 3.50 -15.00 1.28
N VAL A 124 3.26 -14.08 0.36
CA VAL A 124 4.29 -13.63 -0.60
C VAL A 124 4.53 -12.13 -0.58
N ILE A 125 3.48 -11.31 -0.51
CA ILE A 125 3.61 -9.85 -0.63
C ILE A 125 3.99 -9.21 0.71
N ALA A 126 3.31 -9.58 1.80
CA ALA A 126 3.57 -9.02 3.14
C ALA A 126 5.03 -9.25 3.64
N PRO A 127 5.66 -10.43 3.45
CA PRO A 127 7.04 -10.64 3.84
C PRO A 127 8.02 -9.78 3.05
N LYS A 128 7.83 -9.66 1.73
CA LYS A 128 8.69 -8.82 0.86
C LYS A 128 8.59 -7.34 1.21
N LEU A 129 7.39 -6.88 1.59
CA LEU A 129 7.21 -5.50 2.06
C LEU A 129 7.93 -5.27 3.39
N ALA A 130 7.80 -6.19 4.34
CA ALA A 130 8.49 -6.11 5.63
C ALA A 130 10.01 -6.16 5.48
N GLU A 131 10.55 -6.99 4.58
CA GLU A 131 11.98 -7.05 4.28
C GLU A 131 12.52 -5.69 3.81
N ASN A 132 11.82 -5.03 2.88
CA ASN A 132 12.21 -3.69 2.43
C ASN A 132 12.17 -2.67 3.57
N GLN A 133 11.15 -2.72 4.42
CA GLN A 133 11.06 -1.85 5.59
C GLN A 133 12.22 -2.08 6.58
N ILE A 134 12.63 -3.32 6.80
CA ILE A 134 13.76 -3.66 7.67
C ILE A 134 15.07 -3.14 7.06
N LYS A 135 15.29 -3.31 5.75
CA LYS A 135 16.46 -2.75 5.06
C LYS A 135 16.52 -1.22 5.19
N THR A 136 15.39 -0.54 5.01
CA THR A 136 15.29 0.91 5.22
C THR A 136 15.54 1.29 6.67
N LEU A 137 15.02 0.53 7.64
CA LEU A 137 15.26 0.78 9.05
C LEU A 137 16.76 0.67 9.39
N VAL A 138 17.44 -0.37 8.91
CA VAL A 138 18.89 -0.54 9.09
C VAL A 138 19.65 0.63 8.47
N GLN A 139 19.28 1.05 7.25
CA GLN A 139 19.88 2.25 6.63
C GLN A 139 19.67 3.51 7.48
N ASN A 140 18.48 3.70 8.05
CA ASN A 140 18.20 4.85 8.91
C ASN A 140 19.03 4.80 10.21
N VAL A 141 19.21 3.61 10.80
CA VAL A 141 20.09 3.39 11.95
C VAL A 141 21.53 3.77 11.60
N THR A 142 22.06 3.27 10.48
CA THR A 142 23.40 3.59 9.99
C THR A 142 23.58 5.08 9.71
N ASN A 143 22.57 5.73 9.12
CA ASN A 143 22.59 7.17 8.88
C ASN A 143 22.57 7.96 10.19
N ALA A 144 21.76 7.56 11.17
CA ALA A 144 21.74 8.21 12.48
C ALA A 144 23.09 8.07 13.20
N GLN A 145 23.73 6.89 13.10
CA GLN A 145 25.08 6.68 13.61
C GLN A 145 26.08 7.62 12.93
N ASN A 146 26.16 7.62 11.60
CA ASN A 146 27.12 8.42 10.83
C ASN A 146 26.92 9.94 10.93
N ASN A 147 25.70 10.40 11.21
CA ASN A 147 25.40 11.82 11.47
C ASN A 147 25.52 12.20 12.96
N ALA A 148 25.92 11.25 13.81
CA ALA A 148 25.93 11.37 15.25
C ALA A 148 24.60 11.87 15.85
N ASP A 149 23.49 11.39 15.29
CA ASP A 149 22.13 11.72 15.72
C ASP A 149 21.62 10.68 16.74
N GLY A 150 22.01 10.86 18.00
CA GLY A 150 21.58 9.98 19.09
C GLY A 150 20.08 10.02 19.34
N GLN A 151 19.44 11.18 19.15
CA GLN A 151 17.98 11.30 19.32
C GLN A 151 17.23 10.58 18.20
N GLY A 152 17.66 10.74 16.95
CA GLY A 152 17.12 9.99 15.82
C GLY A 152 17.30 8.49 15.99
N LEU A 153 18.47 8.05 16.47
CA LEU A 153 18.74 6.64 16.75
C LEU A 153 17.79 6.08 17.81
N LEU A 154 17.59 6.79 18.93
CA LEU A 154 16.63 6.40 19.98
C LEU A 154 15.20 6.28 19.44
N GLN A 155 14.80 7.07 18.44
CA GLN A 155 13.47 6.94 17.83
C GLN A 155 13.33 5.65 16.99
N LEU A 156 14.43 5.10 16.48
CA LEU A 156 14.45 3.86 15.70
C LEU A 156 14.47 2.60 16.59
N ASP A 157 14.91 2.74 17.84
CA ASP A 157 14.93 1.66 18.82
C ASP A 157 13.51 1.19 19.22
N CYS A 158 13.41 -0.06 19.65
CA CYS A 158 12.18 -0.58 20.24
C CYS A 158 12.02 -0.10 21.69
N GLU A 159 10.78 -0.08 22.19
CA GLU A 159 10.47 0.50 23.50
C GLU A 159 11.31 -0.10 24.63
N ARG A 160 11.62 -1.40 24.57
CA ARG A 160 12.49 -2.09 25.55
C ARG A 160 13.94 -1.61 25.51
N ALA A 161 14.49 -1.31 24.34
CA ALA A 161 15.91 -1.01 24.15
C ALA A 161 16.25 0.43 24.56
N ARG A 162 15.30 1.36 24.40
CA ARG A 162 15.48 2.79 24.75
C ARG A 162 15.88 3.05 26.21
N GLY A 163 15.56 2.16 27.14
CA GLY A 163 15.78 2.35 28.57
C GLY A 163 17.08 1.75 29.14
N GLN A 164 17.83 0.98 28.36
CA GLN A 164 18.95 0.17 28.90
C GLN A 164 20.29 0.92 28.95
N ASN A 165 20.57 1.83 28.00
CA ASN A 165 21.68 2.80 28.06
C ASN A 165 21.55 3.70 26.81
N PRO A 166 20.99 4.91 26.89
CA PRO A 166 20.68 5.68 25.70
C PRO A 166 21.98 6.13 25.01
N VAL A 167 22.16 5.70 23.76
CA VAL A 167 23.26 6.16 22.92
C VAL A 167 23.13 7.67 22.72
N THR A 168 24.18 8.41 23.08
CA THR A 168 24.20 9.87 22.93
C THR A 168 24.90 10.27 21.64
N SER A 169 24.57 11.47 21.12
CA SER A 169 25.28 12.06 19.99
C SER A 169 26.79 12.21 20.23
N GLN A 170 27.23 12.41 21.49
CA GLN A 170 28.66 12.51 21.78
C GLN A 170 29.35 11.16 21.69
N MET A 171 28.71 10.09 22.19
CA MET A 171 29.24 8.72 22.05
C MET A 171 29.39 8.35 20.57
N LEU A 172 28.37 8.64 19.74
CA LEU A 172 28.46 8.39 18.30
C LEU A 172 29.57 9.19 17.62
N ARG A 173 29.78 10.46 18.00
CA ARG A 173 30.91 11.26 17.48
C ARG A 173 32.24 10.62 17.83
N ASN A 174 32.42 10.22 19.09
CA ASN A 174 33.65 9.57 19.54
C ASN A 174 33.87 8.26 18.76
N ASP A 175 32.84 7.43 18.58
CA ASP A 175 32.93 6.18 17.80
C ASP A 175 33.34 6.45 16.34
N ILE A 176 32.78 7.49 15.71
CA ILE A 176 33.18 7.91 14.35
C ILE A 176 34.64 8.39 14.34
N ASP A 177 35.04 9.20 15.32
CA ASP A 177 36.39 9.75 15.41
C ASP A 177 37.43 8.67 15.70
N GLU A 178 37.07 7.61 16.42
CA GLU A 178 37.97 6.48 16.73
C GLU A 178 37.98 5.46 15.60
N GLU A 179 36.81 4.95 15.19
CA GLU A 179 36.66 3.78 14.30
C GLU A 179 36.19 4.12 12.88
N GLY A 180 35.71 5.34 12.64
CA GLY A 180 35.23 5.81 11.34
C GLY A 180 33.73 5.61 11.11
N THR A 181 33.26 6.00 9.92
CA THR A 181 31.85 5.83 9.53
C THR A 181 31.51 4.38 9.28
N VAL A 182 30.26 4.02 9.56
CA VAL A 182 29.72 2.69 9.41
C VAL A 182 29.04 2.51 8.04
N ALA A 183 29.28 1.38 7.40
CA ALA A 183 28.51 0.87 6.28
C ALA A 183 27.91 -0.50 6.64
N THR A 184 26.66 -0.74 6.26
CA THR A 184 25.93 -1.97 6.63
C THR A 184 25.37 -2.69 5.42
N THR A 185 25.51 -4.00 5.40
CA THR A 185 24.87 -4.89 4.42
C THR A 185 23.90 -5.83 5.13
N VAL A 186 22.67 -5.93 4.62
CA VAL A 186 21.59 -6.73 5.23
C VAL A 186 21.33 -7.98 4.39
N THR A 187 21.39 -9.14 5.05
CA THR A 187 21.14 -10.46 4.45
C THR A 187 20.26 -11.31 5.38
N ASN A 188 19.75 -12.45 4.88
CA ASN A 188 18.99 -13.44 5.66
C ASN A 188 17.86 -12.83 6.52
N VAL A 189 16.99 -12.03 5.89
CA VAL A 189 15.86 -11.42 6.59
C VAL A 189 14.75 -12.46 6.76
N HIS A 190 14.39 -12.74 8.01
CA HIS A 190 13.31 -13.64 8.36
C HIS A 190 12.22 -12.87 9.11
N VAL A 191 11.02 -12.84 8.56
CA VAL A 191 9.87 -12.13 9.13
C VAL A 191 8.85 -13.14 9.63
N THR A 192 8.49 -13.05 10.90
CA THR A 192 7.50 -13.91 11.57
C THR A 192 6.48 -13.03 12.28
N GLY A 193 5.36 -12.75 11.59
CA GLY A 193 4.32 -11.85 12.09
C GLY A 193 4.85 -10.44 12.34
N ASP A 194 4.82 -10.02 13.60
CA ASP A 194 5.30 -8.69 14.06
C ASP A 194 6.75 -8.73 14.59
N ARG A 195 7.49 -9.82 14.34
CA ARG A 195 8.92 -9.92 14.66
C ARG A 195 9.73 -10.22 13.41
N ALA A 196 10.97 -9.79 13.40
CA ALA A 196 11.92 -10.17 12.37
C ALA A 196 13.35 -10.27 12.90
N THR A 197 14.16 -11.04 12.20
CA THR A 197 15.60 -11.12 12.39
C THR A 197 16.30 -10.90 11.05
N ALA A 198 17.48 -10.28 11.07
CA ALA A 198 18.31 -10.15 9.87
C ALA A 198 19.78 -10.28 10.25
N THR A 199 20.58 -10.81 9.33
CA THR A 199 22.03 -10.77 9.43
C THR A 199 22.52 -9.43 8.89
N VAL A 200 23.14 -8.62 9.73
CA VAL A 200 23.71 -7.33 9.38
C VAL A 200 25.22 -7.43 9.48
N THR A 201 25.90 -7.27 8.35
CA THR A 201 27.35 -7.14 8.30
C THR A 201 27.70 -5.67 8.38
N THR A 202 28.46 -5.31 9.40
CA THR A 202 28.90 -3.94 9.65
C THR A 202 30.36 -3.81 9.24
N THR A 203 30.68 -2.78 8.47
CA THR A 203 32.04 -2.42 8.05
C THR A 203 32.33 -1.00 8.48
N ARG A 204 33.53 -0.74 9.00
CA ARG A 204 33.93 0.62 9.43
C ARG A 204 34.99 1.18 8.49
N SER A 205 34.96 2.48 8.24
CA SER A 205 35.85 3.09 7.24
C SER A 205 37.33 3.04 7.62
N LYS A 206 37.69 2.93 8.91
CA LYS A 206 39.09 2.79 9.34
C LYS A 206 39.55 1.34 9.50
N SER A 207 38.63 0.37 9.48
CA SER A 207 38.91 -1.07 9.49
C SER A 207 38.04 -1.77 8.42
N PRO A 208 38.30 -1.52 7.12
CA PRO A 208 37.43 -1.99 6.05
C PRO A 208 37.45 -3.50 5.85
N ASP A 209 38.50 -4.20 6.29
CA ASP A 209 38.62 -5.66 6.18
C ASP A 209 37.93 -6.42 7.32
N ASP A 210 37.54 -5.72 8.39
CA ASP A 210 36.83 -6.31 9.52
C ASP A 210 35.34 -6.43 9.18
N HIS A 211 34.91 -7.66 8.89
CA HIS A 211 33.53 -8.00 8.60
C HIS A 211 33.01 -9.03 9.59
N MET A 212 32.29 -8.56 10.60
CA MET A 212 31.60 -9.43 11.55
C MET A 212 30.09 -9.39 11.25
N PRO A 213 29.52 -10.48 10.69
CA PRO A 213 28.07 -10.57 10.52
C PRO A 213 27.40 -10.78 11.88
N GLU A 214 26.43 -9.94 12.21
CA GLU A 214 25.72 -10.00 13.47
C GLU A 214 24.22 -10.18 13.22
N THR A 215 23.55 -10.93 14.10
CA THR A 215 22.10 -11.09 13.99
C THR A 215 21.42 -9.96 14.73
N TRP A 216 20.65 -9.14 14.02
CA TRP A 216 19.85 -8.06 14.59
C TRP A 216 18.41 -8.49 14.73
N SER A 217 17.76 -7.99 15.78
CA SER A 217 16.36 -8.27 16.10
C SER A 217 15.49 -7.04 15.86
N PHE A 218 14.28 -7.27 15.36
CA PHE A 218 13.31 -6.22 15.03
C PHE A 218 11.91 -6.62 15.50
N VAL A 219 11.15 -5.62 15.92
CA VAL A 219 9.75 -5.77 16.32
C VAL A 219 8.90 -4.69 15.68
N LYS A 220 7.65 -5.02 15.35
CA LYS A 220 6.69 -4.06 14.83
C LYS A 220 5.86 -3.49 15.97
N GLU A 221 6.11 -2.23 16.29
CA GLU A 221 5.37 -1.48 17.32
C GLU A 221 4.46 -0.47 16.63
N LYS A 222 3.15 -0.51 16.93
CA LYS A 222 2.15 0.44 16.40
C LYS A 222 2.19 0.55 14.86
N GLY A 223 2.54 -0.55 14.17
CA GLY A 223 2.64 -0.61 12.71
C GLY A 223 3.99 -0.22 12.11
N SER A 224 4.95 0.24 12.91
CA SER A 224 6.31 0.60 12.47
C SER A 224 7.34 -0.40 13.00
N TRP A 225 8.26 -0.82 12.13
CA TRP A 225 9.39 -1.64 12.57
C TRP A 225 10.37 -0.82 13.40
N LYS A 226 10.88 -1.45 14.46
CA LYS A 226 11.85 -0.89 15.40
C LYS A 226 13.00 -1.88 15.60
N TRP A 227 14.20 -1.36 15.82
CA TRP A 227 15.40 -2.15 16.08
C TRP A 227 15.51 -2.44 17.57
N CYS A 228 15.69 -3.70 17.95
CA CYS A 228 15.81 -4.10 19.35
C CYS A 228 17.24 -4.43 19.77
N GLY A 229 18.22 -4.17 18.91
CA GLY A 229 19.61 -4.54 19.14
C GLY A 229 19.97 -5.91 18.55
N ARG A 230 21.15 -6.39 18.96
CA ARG A 230 21.68 -7.71 18.59
C ARG A 230 20.88 -8.82 19.28
N ALA A 231 20.63 -9.91 18.57
CA ALA A 231 19.71 -10.97 18.99
C ALA A 231 20.21 -11.78 20.21
N ASP A 232 21.51 -11.79 20.46
CA ASP A 232 22.13 -12.37 21.66
C ASP A 232 21.76 -11.66 22.97
N ASN A 233 21.26 -10.43 22.90
CA ASN A 233 20.76 -9.70 24.07
C ASN A 233 19.27 -9.97 24.37
N SER A 234 18.64 -10.94 23.68
CA SER A 234 17.21 -11.30 23.83
C SER A 234 16.96 -12.40 24.88
N GLY A 235 17.74 -12.43 25.96
CA GLY A 235 17.47 -13.26 27.14
C GLY A 235 16.30 -12.73 27.96
#